data_AF-A0AAX2F2N9-F1
#
_entry.id   AF-A0AAX2F2N9-F1
#
_cell.length_a   1.000
_cell.length_b   1.000
_cell.length_c   1.000
_cell.angle_alpha   90.00
_cell.angle_beta   90.00
_cell.angle_gamma   90.00
#
_symmetry.space_group_name_H-M   'P 1'
#
loop_
_entity.id
_entity.type
_entity.pdbx_description
1 polymer ?
#
loop_
_entity_poly.entity_id
_entity_poly.type
_entity_poly.pdbx_seq_one_letter_code
_entity_poly.pdbx_strand_id
1 'polypeptide(L)'
;MFIFFKFNKEKRLGFKKLTEADLGLSTSHQTHIGLYEGVFTFLQNSDVVKSGILIYNDYCEVLDCSFDRIQNPDGSFRSPKIKIGSDSNNSIVAKIREFAKVSPKSKWYLIWSGLESEELTFWLIRSDSEDYNVIREVLPYENRVYGEEDSYYDKAIEILTQKINNVSISVQKGIEVASQIGDKSKLFKKVDIERAEAMFRSVGKRGEELIAEYLEKQKQANNIQSFDWLNKSMESGAPYDFIIDNKNYVDVKSTLYDFNQYIYFSNQEISFASKKDVDYCVFRVYGMKEENDIWLKKCYQCNPYISTMNSNITNFMNEVNVQKAMLQSLKLGILPENCFNDIQSAIKLG
;
A
#
# COMPACT_ATOMS: atom_id res chain seq x y z
N MET A 1 -2.84 -9.91 11.97
CA MET A 1 -2.64 -9.55 10.56
C MET A 1 -3.05 -8.11 10.34
N PHE A 2 -2.16 -7.26 9.84
CA PHE A 2 -2.50 -5.86 9.53
C PHE A 2 -3.47 -5.79 8.34
N ILE A 3 -4.54 -5.01 8.48
CA ILE A 3 -5.56 -4.79 7.44
C ILE A 3 -5.46 -3.33 7.00
N PHE A 4 -4.99 -3.11 5.76
CA PHE A 4 -4.85 -1.79 5.16
C PHE A 4 -6.14 -1.31 4.50
N PHE A 5 -6.68 -2.11 3.57
CA PHE A 5 -7.92 -1.81 2.89
C PHE A 5 -9.12 -2.34 3.66
N LYS A 6 -10.08 -1.44 3.91
CA LYS A 6 -11.36 -1.72 4.58
C LYS A 6 -12.52 -1.29 3.68
N PHE A 7 -13.58 -2.08 3.67
CA PHE A 7 -14.77 -1.80 2.86
C PHE A 7 -15.63 -0.68 3.43
N ASN A 8 -16.34 -0.01 2.52
CA ASN A 8 -17.15 1.15 2.83
C ASN A 8 -18.25 0.85 3.85
N LYS A 9 -18.55 1.84 4.70
CA LYS A 9 -19.60 1.80 5.71
C LYS A 9 -21.02 1.58 5.17
N GLU A 10 -21.25 1.80 3.88
CA GLU A 10 -22.52 1.47 3.22
C GLU A 10 -22.81 -0.03 3.23
N LYS A 11 -21.77 -0.87 3.40
CA LYS A 11 -21.86 -2.32 3.52
C LYS A 11 -22.62 -2.99 2.37
N ARG A 12 -22.29 -2.60 1.14
CA ARG A 12 -22.94 -3.12 -0.08
C ARG A 12 -21.92 -3.78 -0.99
N LEU A 13 -22.31 -4.92 -1.55
CA LEU A 13 -21.48 -5.69 -2.48
C LEU A 13 -22.32 -6.10 -3.68
N GLY A 14 -21.88 -5.74 -4.89
CA GLY A 14 -22.48 -6.26 -6.11
C GLY A 14 -21.82 -7.55 -6.54
N PHE A 15 -22.60 -8.53 -7.00
CA PHE A 15 -22.10 -9.77 -7.59
C PHE A 15 -22.86 -10.06 -8.88
N LYS A 16 -22.14 -10.08 -10.01
CA LYS A 16 -22.72 -10.24 -11.35
C LYS A 16 -21.98 -11.31 -12.13
N LYS A 17 -22.71 -12.14 -12.86
CA LYS A 17 -22.16 -12.92 -13.96
C LYS A 17 -22.08 -12.06 -15.21
N LEU A 18 -20.89 -11.90 -15.75
CA LEU A 18 -20.65 -11.05 -16.90
C LEU A 18 -21.17 -11.71 -18.18
N THR A 19 -21.82 -10.92 -19.02
CA THR A 19 -22.31 -11.33 -20.35
C THR A 19 -21.20 -11.24 -21.39
N GLU A 20 -21.36 -11.88 -22.55
CA GLU A 20 -20.42 -11.73 -23.67
C GLU A 20 -20.25 -10.26 -24.11
N ALA A 21 -21.30 -9.43 -23.97
CA ALA A 21 -21.24 -8.00 -24.26
C ALA A 21 -20.42 -7.22 -23.23
N ASP A 22 -20.56 -7.54 -21.93
CA ASP A 22 -19.72 -6.95 -20.88
C ASP A 22 -18.23 -7.25 -21.16
N LEU A 23 -17.93 -8.51 -21.51
CA LEU A 23 -16.59 -9.03 -21.78
C LEU A 23 -16.01 -8.62 -23.14
N GLY A 24 -16.78 -7.93 -23.99
CA GLY A 24 -16.33 -7.54 -25.33
C GLY A 24 -16.06 -8.72 -26.25
N LEU A 25 -16.76 -9.84 -26.05
CA LEU A 25 -16.68 -11.07 -26.84
C LEU A 25 -17.84 -11.19 -27.84
N SER A 26 -18.94 -10.46 -27.62
CA SER A 26 -20.08 -10.40 -28.55
C SER A 26 -19.82 -9.47 -29.73
N THR A 27 -20.67 -9.53 -30.75
CA THR A 27 -20.70 -8.58 -31.88
C THR A 27 -21.25 -7.19 -31.50
N SER A 28 -21.76 -7.01 -30.28
CA SER A 28 -22.25 -5.73 -29.78
C SER A 28 -21.13 -4.71 -29.62
N HIS A 29 -21.37 -3.47 -30.01
CA HIS A 29 -20.47 -2.33 -29.77
C HIS A 29 -20.57 -1.76 -28.35
N GLN A 30 -21.04 -2.54 -27.37
CA GLN A 30 -21.14 -2.09 -26.00
C GLN A 30 -19.75 -1.70 -25.45
N THR A 31 -19.62 -0.47 -24.97
CA THR A 31 -18.37 0.10 -24.43
C THR A 31 -18.28 0.12 -22.91
N HIS A 32 -19.28 -0.47 -22.24
CA HIS A 32 -19.45 -0.39 -20.79
C HIS A 32 -19.83 -1.75 -20.17
N ILE A 33 -19.67 -1.86 -18.85
CA ILE A 33 -20.21 -2.93 -18.03
C ILE A 33 -21.28 -2.29 -17.13
N GLY A 34 -22.52 -2.76 -17.25
CA GLY A 34 -23.61 -2.34 -16.37
C GLY A 34 -23.46 -2.98 -14.98
N LEU A 35 -23.64 -2.18 -13.93
CA LEU A 35 -23.57 -2.57 -12.53
C LEU A 35 -24.95 -2.42 -11.87
N TYR A 36 -25.21 -3.19 -10.81
CA TYR A 36 -26.42 -3.04 -10.00
C TYR A 36 -26.42 -1.75 -9.17
N GLU A 37 -27.60 -1.21 -8.95
CA GLU A 37 -27.83 -0.02 -8.12
C GLU A 37 -27.54 -0.30 -6.64
N GLY A 38 -27.37 0.76 -5.85
CA GLY A 38 -27.24 0.64 -4.39
C GLY A 38 -25.85 0.25 -3.85
N VAL A 39 -24.82 0.08 -4.70
CA VAL A 39 -23.45 -0.25 -4.23
C VAL A 39 -22.53 0.97 -4.12
N PHE A 40 -22.62 1.91 -5.06
CA PHE A 40 -21.76 3.10 -5.11
C PHE A 40 -22.59 4.37 -4.87
N THR A 41 -23.35 4.42 -3.78
CA THR A 41 -24.25 5.57 -3.53
C THR A 41 -23.52 6.84 -3.13
N PHE A 42 -22.28 6.72 -2.65
CA PHE A 42 -21.38 7.85 -2.39
C PHE A 42 -20.87 8.57 -3.66
N LEU A 43 -21.03 7.98 -4.85
CA LEU A 43 -20.62 8.61 -6.11
C LEU A 43 -21.74 9.50 -6.69
N GLN A 44 -21.32 10.64 -7.27
CA GLN A 44 -22.22 11.52 -8.02
C GLN A 44 -22.76 10.84 -9.27
N ASN A 45 -23.91 11.32 -9.76
CA ASN A 45 -24.62 10.71 -10.89
C ASN A 45 -24.01 11.06 -12.27
N SER A 46 -23.09 12.01 -12.34
CA SER A 46 -22.42 12.45 -13.57
C SER A 46 -21.21 11.59 -13.94
N ASP A 47 -20.73 11.71 -15.18
CA ASP A 47 -19.45 11.10 -15.60
C ASP A 47 -18.31 11.57 -14.67
N VAL A 48 -17.74 10.64 -13.93
CA VAL A 48 -16.53 10.87 -13.13
C VAL A 48 -15.48 9.83 -13.52
N VAL A 49 -14.30 10.31 -13.93
CA VAL A 49 -13.11 9.47 -14.00
C VAL A 49 -12.54 9.38 -12.60
N LYS A 50 -12.59 8.17 -12.04
CA LYS A 50 -11.94 7.80 -10.78
C LYS A 50 -10.84 6.80 -11.06
N SER A 51 -10.04 6.49 -10.06
CA SER A 51 -9.28 5.25 -10.01
C SER A 51 -10.16 4.13 -9.45
N GLY A 52 -9.77 2.89 -9.72
CA GLY A 52 -10.28 1.71 -9.03
C GLY A 52 -9.23 0.61 -8.98
N ILE A 53 -9.36 -0.28 -8.00
CA ILE A 53 -8.49 -1.46 -7.84
C ILE A 53 -9.13 -2.64 -8.57
N LEU A 54 -8.43 -3.22 -9.54
CA LEU A 54 -8.82 -4.47 -10.19
C LEU A 54 -7.99 -5.63 -9.66
N ILE A 55 -8.69 -6.68 -9.24
CA ILE A 55 -8.11 -7.94 -8.75
C ILE A 55 -8.50 -9.08 -9.70
N TYR A 56 -7.52 -9.90 -10.09
CA TYR A 56 -7.74 -11.17 -10.82
C TYR A 56 -6.63 -12.17 -10.48
N ASN A 57 -6.96 -13.28 -9.79
CA ASN A 57 -5.97 -14.18 -9.20
C ASN A 57 -4.99 -13.39 -8.31
N ASP A 58 -3.70 -13.33 -8.67
CA ASP A 58 -2.66 -12.55 -7.98
C ASP A 58 -2.41 -11.17 -8.60
N TYR A 59 -3.06 -10.87 -9.73
CA TYR A 59 -3.00 -9.53 -10.33
C TYR A 59 -3.78 -8.54 -9.47
N CYS A 60 -3.16 -7.41 -9.16
CA CYS A 60 -3.78 -6.29 -8.45
C CYS A 60 -3.16 -4.97 -8.90
N GLU A 61 -3.94 -4.11 -9.56
CA GLU A 61 -3.49 -2.79 -10.01
C GLU A 61 -4.56 -1.72 -9.79
N VAL A 62 -4.11 -0.48 -9.65
CA VAL A 62 -4.94 0.72 -9.64
C VAL A 62 -5.05 1.21 -11.10
N LEU A 63 -6.26 1.21 -11.64
CA LEU A 63 -6.55 1.55 -13.04
C LEU A 63 -7.59 2.66 -13.12
N ASP A 64 -7.68 3.31 -14.28
CA ASP A 64 -8.75 4.28 -14.52
C ASP A 64 -10.12 3.60 -14.56
N CYS A 65 -11.10 4.23 -13.94
CA CYS A 65 -12.47 3.81 -13.86
C CYS A 65 -13.38 4.99 -14.23
N SER A 66 -13.81 5.03 -15.49
CA SER A 66 -14.86 5.95 -15.93
C SER A 66 -16.21 5.44 -15.46
N PHE A 67 -16.79 6.10 -14.47
CA PHE A 67 -18.07 5.77 -13.85
C PHE A 67 -19.14 6.80 -14.21
N ASP A 68 -20.34 6.33 -14.55
CA ASP A 68 -21.54 7.15 -14.64
C ASP A 68 -22.80 6.33 -14.32
N ARG A 69 -23.92 7.04 -14.21
CA ARG A 69 -25.24 6.43 -14.12
C ARG A 69 -26.00 6.70 -15.40
N ILE A 70 -26.79 5.72 -15.83
CA ILE A 70 -27.60 5.88 -17.02
C ILE A 70 -28.74 6.85 -16.69
N GLN A 71 -28.82 7.98 -17.39
CA GLN A 71 -29.94 8.89 -17.28
C GLN A 71 -31.12 8.39 -18.14
N ASN A 72 -32.30 8.32 -17.54
CA ASN A 72 -33.56 8.05 -18.22
C ASN A 72 -34.05 9.30 -18.97
N PRO A 73 -34.98 9.14 -19.94
CA PRO A 73 -35.55 10.27 -20.68
C PRO A 73 -36.27 11.31 -19.80
N ASP A 74 -36.77 10.91 -18.64
CA ASP A 74 -37.43 11.77 -17.65
C ASP A 74 -36.44 12.54 -16.75
N GLY A 75 -35.13 12.36 -16.97
CA GLY A 75 -34.07 12.99 -16.20
C GLY A 75 -33.66 12.24 -14.93
N SER A 76 -34.38 11.17 -14.54
CA SER A 76 -33.98 10.30 -13.44
C SER A 76 -32.74 9.47 -13.79
N PHE A 77 -32.01 8.97 -12.80
CA PHE A 77 -30.84 8.12 -13.02
C PHE A 77 -31.13 6.69 -12.59
N ARG A 78 -30.73 5.73 -13.42
CA ARG A 78 -30.79 4.30 -13.16
C ARG A 78 -29.38 3.69 -13.06
N SER A 79 -29.32 2.37 -13.19
CA SER A 79 -28.16 1.49 -13.09
C SER A 79 -26.81 2.15 -13.39
N PRO A 80 -25.85 2.09 -12.44
CA PRO A 80 -24.49 2.54 -12.67
C PRO A 80 -23.81 1.71 -13.77
N LYS A 81 -22.81 2.29 -14.41
CA LYS A 81 -21.96 1.57 -15.36
C LYS A 81 -20.52 2.08 -15.28
N ILE A 82 -19.60 1.21 -15.70
CA ILE A 82 -18.20 1.56 -15.90
C ILE A 82 -17.85 1.42 -17.38
N LYS A 83 -17.03 2.32 -17.92
CA LYS A 83 -16.67 2.40 -19.34
C LYS A 83 -15.18 2.15 -19.55
N ILE A 84 -14.81 1.82 -20.79
CA ILE A 84 -13.40 1.79 -21.23
C ILE A 84 -12.71 3.15 -21.04
N GLY A 85 -13.45 4.26 -21.18
CA GLY A 85 -12.88 5.61 -21.12
C GLY A 85 -12.18 6.00 -22.42
N SER A 86 -11.49 7.15 -22.41
CA SER A 86 -10.76 7.69 -23.57
C SER A 86 -9.40 7.05 -23.79
N ASP A 87 -8.75 6.57 -22.73
CA ASP A 87 -7.51 5.82 -22.79
C ASP A 87 -7.83 4.31 -22.73
N SER A 88 -7.90 3.68 -23.90
CA SER A 88 -8.41 2.32 -24.04
C SER A 88 -7.50 1.23 -23.47
N ASN A 89 -6.28 1.57 -23.03
CA ASN A 89 -5.27 0.58 -22.66
C ASN A 89 -5.04 0.48 -21.14
N ASN A 90 -5.56 1.41 -20.34
CA ASN A 90 -5.27 1.44 -18.89
C ASN A 90 -6.51 1.68 -18.00
N SER A 91 -7.62 1.02 -18.33
CA SER A 91 -8.86 1.10 -17.55
C SER A 91 -9.35 -0.26 -17.06
N ILE A 92 -10.17 -0.24 -16.01
CA ILE A 92 -10.81 -1.44 -15.43
C ILE A 92 -11.49 -2.28 -16.51
N VAL A 93 -12.31 -1.65 -17.36
CA VAL A 93 -13.07 -2.37 -18.40
C VAL A 93 -12.15 -2.91 -19.48
N ALA A 94 -11.16 -2.13 -19.91
CA ALA A 94 -10.18 -2.59 -20.91
C ALA A 94 -9.45 -3.85 -20.41
N LYS A 95 -8.98 -3.83 -19.16
CA LYS A 95 -8.23 -4.94 -18.56
C LYS A 95 -9.09 -6.18 -18.30
N ILE A 96 -10.34 -6.01 -17.84
CA ILE A 96 -11.30 -7.13 -17.74
C ILE A 96 -11.47 -7.83 -19.10
N ARG A 97 -11.64 -7.05 -20.17
CA ARG A 97 -11.81 -7.60 -21.53
C ARG A 97 -10.55 -8.27 -22.05
N GLU A 98 -9.38 -7.74 -21.73
CA GLU A 98 -8.09 -8.37 -22.02
C GLU A 98 -8.00 -9.76 -21.39
N PHE A 99 -8.28 -9.89 -20.09
CA PHE A 99 -8.29 -11.19 -19.40
C PHE A 99 -9.33 -12.15 -19.98
N ALA A 100 -10.53 -11.65 -20.28
CA ALA A 100 -11.60 -12.46 -20.86
C ALA A 100 -11.24 -13.06 -22.23
N LYS A 101 -10.51 -12.31 -23.08
CA LYS A 101 -10.06 -12.79 -24.40
C LYS A 101 -9.10 -13.98 -24.31
N VAL A 102 -8.35 -14.12 -23.22
CA VAL A 102 -7.46 -15.27 -22.98
C VAL A 102 -8.26 -16.54 -22.71
N SER A 103 -9.48 -16.43 -22.19
CA SER A 103 -10.36 -17.59 -21.92
C SER A 103 -11.82 -17.29 -22.30
N PRO A 104 -12.11 -17.19 -23.62
CA PRO A 104 -13.37 -16.65 -24.12
C PRO A 104 -14.56 -17.60 -23.91
N LYS A 105 -14.31 -18.88 -23.65
CA LYS A 105 -15.33 -19.89 -23.38
C LYS A 105 -15.68 -20.04 -21.90
N SER A 106 -14.89 -19.43 -21.02
CA SER A 106 -15.11 -19.51 -19.57
C SER A 106 -16.26 -18.59 -19.16
N LYS A 107 -16.94 -18.94 -18.06
CA LYS A 107 -17.88 -18.02 -17.42
C LYS A 107 -17.09 -17.08 -16.52
N TRP A 108 -17.44 -15.80 -16.54
CA TRP A 108 -16.77 -14.76 -15.78
C TRP A 108 -17.75 -14.07 -14.84
N TYR A 109 -17.25 -13.69 -13.68
CA TYR A 109 -18.01 -13.02 -12.64
C TYR A 109 -17.26 -11.80 -12.16
N LEU A 110 -18.01 -10.79 -11.75
CA LEU A 110 -17.50 -9.56 -11.19
C LEU A 110 -18.14 -9.34 -9.83
N ILE A 111 -17.28 -9.17 -8.83
CA ILE A 111 -17.66 -8.64 -7.53
C ILE A 111 -17.17 -7.19 -7.45
N TRP A 112 -17.98 -6.27 -6.93
CA TRP A 112 -17.54 -4.90 -6.69
C TRP A 112 -18.12 -4.29 -5.41
N SER A 113 -17.33 -3.42 -4.80
CA SER A 113 -17.73 -2.61 -3.64
C SER A 113 -16.83 -1.38 -3.52
N GLY A 114 -17.23 -0.43 -2.68
CA GLY A 114 -16.41 0.72 -2.33
C GLY A 114 -15.53 0.42 -1.11
N LEU A 115 -14.37 1.07 -1.03
CA LEU A 115 -13.58 1.14 0.19
C LEU A 115 -14.00 2.32 1.06
N GLU A 116 -13.53 2.35 2.31
CA GLU A 116 -13.68 3.51 3.21
C GLU A 116 -13.09 4.79 2.61
N SER A 117 -12.05 4.68 1.77
CA SER A 117 -11.48 5.81 1.02
C SER A 117 -12.33 6.23 -0.19
N GLU A 118 -13.53 5.64 -0.35
CA GLU A 118 -14.41 5.78 -1.52
C GLU A 118 -13.76 5.31 -2.82
N GLU A 119 -12.64 4.57 -2.72
CA GLU A 119 -11.99 3.92 -3.85
C GLU A 119 -12.83 2.74 -4.32
N LEU A 120 -12.92 2.54 -5.64
CA LEU A 120 -13.71 1.47 -6.22
C LEU A 120 -12.89 0.20 -6.26
N THR A 121 -13.50 -0.94 -5.93
CA THR A 121 -12.82 -2.24 -5.99
C THR A 121 -13.61 -3.19 -6.87
N PHE A 122 -12.88 -3.95 -7.67
CA PHE A 122 -13.41 -4.92 -8.62
C PHE A 122 -12.61 -6.21 -8.51
N TRP A 123 -13.27 -7.32 -8.22
CA TRP A 123 -12.67 -8.65 -8.27
C TRP A 123 -13.28 -9.44 -9.41
N LEU A 124 -12.47 -9.66 -10.44
CA LEU A 124 -12.80 -10.48 -11.59
C LEU A 124 -12.49 -11.95 -11.26
N ILE A 125 -13.45 -12.83 -11.50
CA ILE A 125 -13.36 -14.25 -11.14
C ILE A 125 -13.76 -15.09 -12.36
N ARG A 126 -12.96 -16.11 -12.66
CA ARG A 126 -13.23 -17.08 -13.73
C ARG A 126 -13.83 -18.34 -13.11
N SER A 127 -14.79 -18.98 -13.77
CA SER A 127 -15.55 -20.12 -13.20
C SER A 127 -14.74 -21.36 -12.84
N ASP A 128 -13.51 -21.48 -13.32
CA ASP A 128 -12.60 -22.60 -13.09
C ASP A 128 -11.45 -22.24 -12.12
N SER A 129 -11.49 -21.06 -11.50
CA SER A 129 -10.46 -20.61 -10.55
C SER A 129 -10.76 -21.04 -9.12
N GLU A 130 -9.72 -21.06 -8.28
CA GLU A 130 -9.86 -21.25 -6.84
C GLU A 130 -10.71 -20.15 -6.19
N ASP A 131 -10.52 -18.90 -6.64
CA ASP A 131 -11.35 -17.75 -6.23
C ASP A 131 -12.86 -18.04 -6.41
N TYR A 132 -13.27 -18.71 -7.49
CA TYR A 132 -14.67 -19.08 -7.72
C TYR A 132 -15.18 -20.11 -6.72
N ASN A 133 -14.35 -21.08 -6.34
CA ASN A 133 -14.70 -22.09 -5.34
C ASN A 133 -14.90 -21.48 -3.96
N VAL A 134 -14.06 -20.50 -3.59
CA VAL A 134 -14.22 -19.77 -2.33
C VAL A 134 -15.49 -18.91 -2.36
N ILE A 135 -15.70 -18.13 -3.43
CA ILE A 135 -16.80 -17.17 -3.50
C ILE A 135 -18.18 -17.83 -3.55
N ARG A 136 -18.36 -18.93 -4.27
CA ARG A 136 -19.66 -19.61 -4.35
C ARG A 136 -20.18 -20.13 -3.01
N GLU A 137 -19.30 -20.35 -2.03
CA GLU A 137 -19.69 -20.75 -0.67
C GLU A 137 -20.25 -19.60 0.15
N VAL A 138 -19.84 -18.36 -0.17
CA VAL A 138 -20.19 -17.16 0.60
C VAL A 138 -21.05 -16.17 -0.16
N LEU A 139 -21.21 -16.33 -1.47
CA LEU A 139 -22.11 -15.57 -2.33
C LEU A 139 -22.83 -16.55 -3.26
N PRO A 140 -23.81 -17.31 -2.73
CA PRO A 140 -24.40 -18.44 -3.46
C PRO A 140 -25.26 -18.03 -4.66
N TYR A 141 -25.72 -16.78 -4.71
CA TYR A 141 -26.58 -16.25 -5.76
C TYR A 141 -25.90 -15.12 -6.54
N GLU A 142 -25.69 -15.34 -7.83
CA GLU A 142 -25.23 -14.33 -8.77
C GLU A 142 -26.33 -13.31 -9.12
N ASN A 143 -25.91 -12.21 -9.73
CA ASN A 143 -26.77 -11.19 -10.33
C ASN A 143 -27.62 -10.38 -9.32
N ARG A 144 -27.02 -10.03 -8.18
CA ARG A 144 -27.69 -9.25 -7.14
C ARG A 144 -26.71 -8.39 -6.34
N VAL A 145 -27.28 -7.61 -5.43
CA VAL A 145 -26.54 -6.91 -4.37
C VAL A 145 -26.73 -7.68 -3.07
N TYR A 146 -25.65 -7.76 -2.29
CA TYR A 146 -25.62 -8.23 -0.92
C TYR A 146 -25.46 -7.02 0.02
N GLY A 147 -26.24 -7.00 1.10
CA GLY A 147 -26.12 -6.01 2.18
C GLY A 147 -25.98 -6.66 3.54
N GLU A 148 -25.84 -5.86 4.60
CA GLU A 148 -25.73 -6.37 5.98
C GLU A 148 -26.93 -7.20 6.44
N GLU A 149 -28.08 -7.05 5.78
CA GLU A 149 -29.26 -7.87 5.99
C GLU A 149 -29.11 -9.32 5.48
N ASP A 150 -28.16 -9.58 4.58
CA ASP A 150 -27.89 -10.92 4.07
C ASP A 150 -27.01 -11.69 5.05
N SER A 151 -27.46 -12.87 5.49
CA SER A 151 -26.69 -13.75 6.41
C SER A 151 -25.30 -14.15 5.91
N TYR A 152 -25.02 -13.96 4.62
CA TYR A 152 -23.76 -14.27 3.98
C TYR A 152 -22.75 -13.10 4.00
N TYR A 153 -23.22 -11.89 4.27
CA TYR A 153 -22.46 -10.66 4.05
C TYR A 153 -21.17 -10.60 4.86
N ASP A 154 -21.22 -10.87 6.16
CA ASP A 154 -20.06 -10.77 7.04
C ASP A 154 -18.94 -11.74 6.63
N LYS A 155 -19.30 -12.97 6.26
CA LYS A 155 -18.31 -13.95 5.79
C LYS A 155 -17.74 -13.55 4.42
N ALA A 156 -18.59 -13.04 3.52
CA ALA A 156 -18.14 -12.57 2.21
C ALA A 156 -17.17 -11.38 2.35
N ILE A 157 -17.49 -10.39 3.20
CA ILE A 157 -16.66 -9.20 3.38
C ILE A 157 -15.33 -9.53 4.05
N GLU A 158 -15.31 -10.50 4.97
CA GLU A 158 -14.07 -11.02 5.56
C GLU A 158 -13.14 -11.60 4.49
N ILE A 159 -13.66 -12.51 3.65
CA ILE A 159 -12.89 -13.14 2.57
C ILE A 159 -12.39 -12.08 1.57
N LEU A 160 -13.26 -11.15 1.18
CA LEU A 160 -12.92 -10.05 0.28
C LEU A 160 -11.80 -9.19 0.87
N THR A 161 -11.89 -8.88 2.17
CA THR A 161 -10.89 -8.08 2.89
C THR A 161 -9.55 -8.81 2.93
N GLN A 162 -9.56 -10.11 3.21
CA GLN A 162 -8.34 -10.91 3.18
C GLN A 162 -7.73 -10.95 1.78
N LYS A 163 -8.55 -11.22 0.74
CA LYS A 163 -8.10 -11.26 -0.65
C LYS A 163 -7.41 -9.96 -1.05
N ILE A 164 -8.09 -8.81 -0.93
CA ILE A 164 -7.54 -7.53 -1.37
C ILE A 164 -6.23 -7.20 -0.64
N ASN A 165 -6.17 -7.40 0.68
CA ASN A 165 -4.97 -7.07 1.45
C ASN A 165 -3.79 -8.03 1.17
N ASN A 166 -4.05 -9.23 0.66
CA ASN A 166 -3.02 -10.18 0.29
C ASN A 166 -2.47 -9.95 -1.12
N VAL A 167 -3.31 -9.59 -2.09
CA VAL A 167 -2.85 -9.38 -3.48
C VAL A 167 -2.35 -7.95 -3.71
N SER A 168 -2.79 -6.98 -2.92
CA SER A 168 -2.45 -5.56 -3.14
C SER A 168 -1.12 -5.14 -2.50
N ILE A 169 -0.19 -6.07 -2.23
CA ILE A 169 1.06 -5.75 -1.52
C ILE A 169 1.92 -4.75 -2.29
N SER A 170 2.00 -4.88 -3.62
CA SER A 170 2.68 -3.90 -4.47
C SER A 170 2.06 -2.50 -4.38
N VAL A 171 0.73 -2.43 -4.37
CA VAL A 171 -0.03 -1.17 -4.23
C VAL A 171 0.23 -0.56 -2.85
N GLN A 172 0.15 -1.35 -1.77
CA GLN A 172 0.40 -0.86 -0.41
C GLN A 172 1.84 -0.38 -0.22
N LYS A 173 2.84 -1.03 -0.84
CA LYS A 173 4.23 -0.56 -0.91
C LYS A 173 4.33 0.77 -1.66
N GLY A 174 3.62 0.93 -2.79
CA GLY A 174 3.58 2.20 -3.52
C GLY A 174 3.01 3.36 -2.67
N ILE A 175 1.94 3.08 -1.91
CA ILE A 175 1.34 4.03 -0.97
C ILE A 175 2.31 4.35 0.17
N GLU A 176 3.08 3.38 0.68
CA GLU A 176 4.15 3.62 1.65
C GLU A 176 5.13 4.67 1.15
N VAL A 177 5.69 4.42 -0.03
CA VAL A 177 6.64 5.33 -0.66
C VAL A 177 6.03 6.73 -0.79
N ALA A 178 4.83 6.84 -1.35
CA ALA A 178 4.14 8.11 -1.55
C ALA A 178 3.91 8.87 -0.23
N SER A 179 3.51 8.15 0.83
CA SER A 179 3.29 8.72 2.17
C SER A 179 4.59 9.24 2.80
N GLN A 180 5.71 8.59 2.54
CA GLN A 180 6.99 8.99 3.12
C GLN A 180 7.61 10.19 2.42
N ILE A 181 7.48 10.29 1.09
CA ILE A 181 8.06 11.39 0.29
C ILE A 181 7.08 12.57 0.08
N GLY A 182 5.82 12.43 0.51
CA GLY A 182 4.78 13.43 0.30
C GLY A 182 4.33 13.55 -1.15
N ASP A 183 4.50 12.50 -1.95
CA ASP A 183 4.03 12.47 -3.33
C ASP A 183 2.50 12.44 -3.34
N LYS A 184 1.91 13.52 -3.84
CA LYS A 184 0.46 13.67 -4.04
C LYS A 184 0.07 13.26 -5.45
N SER A 185 0.68 12.20 -5.98
CA SER A 185 0.32 11.66 -7.29
C SER A 185 -1.19 11.40 -7.35
N LYS A 186 -1.80 11.63 -8.51
CA LYS A 186 -3.24 11.40 -8.72
C LYS A 186 -3.66 9.94 -8.51
N LEU A 187 -2.69 9.04 -8.38
CA LEU A 187 -2.89 7.59 -8.26
C LEU A 187 -3.43 7.18 -6.88
N PHE A 188 -3.08 7.90 -5.81
CA PHE A 188 -3.49 7.53 -4.46
C PHE A 188 -4.31 8.63 -3.79
N LYS A 189 -5.41 8.23 -3.15
CA LYS A 189 -6.27 9.17 -2.43
C LYS A 189 -5.63 9.63 -1.12
N LYS A 190 -5.94 10.86 -0.73
CA LYS A 190 -5.47 11.47 0.54
C LYS A 190 -5.76 10.58 1.75
N VAL A 191 -6.95 9.97 1.81
CA VAL A 191 -7.34 9.07 2.91
C VAL A 191 -6.42 7.84 2.99
N ASP A 192 -6.01 7.29 1.86
CA ASP A 192 -5.11 6.13 1.83
C ASP A 192 -3.68 6.55 2.21
N ILE A 193 -3.21 7.73 1.79
CA ILE A 193 -1.94 8.32 2.26
C ILE A 193 -1.96 8.52 3.78
N GLU A 194 -3.00 9.17 4.32
CA GLU A 194 -3.14 9.44 5.76
C GLU A 194 -3.20 8.14 6.59
N ARG A 195 -3.91 7.11 6.09
CA ARG A 195 -3.95 5.78 6.72
C ARG A 195 -2.57 5.13 6.70
N ALA A 196 -1.86 5.24 5.58
CA ALA A 196 -0.52 4.70 5.45
C ALA A 196 0.47 5.41 6.39
N GLU A 197 0.44 6.74 6.46
CA GLU A 197 1.23 7.51 7.44
C GLU A 197 0.96 7.08 8.89
N ALA A 198 -0.31 6.93 9.26
CA ALA A 198 -0.69 6.47 10.60
C ALA A 198 -0.17 5.04 10.86
N MET A 199 -0.27 4.16 9.87
CA MET A 199 0.24 2.80 9.95
C MET A 199 1.77 2.79 10.10
N PHE A 200 2.51 3.56 9.31
CA PHE A 200 3.97 3.58 9.40
C PHE A 200 4.48 4.21 10.68
N ARG A 201 3.78 5.21 11.23
CA ARG A 201 4.08 5.70 12.59
C ARG A 201 3.95 4.59 13.62
N SER A 202 2.88 3.80 13.55
CA SER A 202 2.68 2.64 14.44
C SER A 202 3.75 1.56 14.24
N VAL A 203 4.12 1.26 12.99
CA VAL A 203 5.15 0.25 12.65
C VAL A 203 6.54 0.72 13.09
N GLY A 204 6.86 1.99 12.90
CA GLY A 204 8.09 2.63 13.37
C GLY A 204 8.24 2.48 14.89
N LYS A 205 7.21 2.94 15.63
CA LYS A 205 7.19 2.84 17.09
C LYS A 205 7.32 1.40 17.59
N ARG A 206 6.58 0.46 16.98
CA ARG A 206 6.68 -0.97 17.35
C ARG A 206 8.07 -1.53 17.05
N GLY A 207 8.72 -1.10 15.98
CA GLY A 207 10.09 -1.51 15.68
C GLY A 207 11.09 -1.01 16.73
N GLU A 208 10.99 0.26 17.16
CA GLU A 208 11.81 0.77 18.26
C GLU A 208 11.59 -0.01 19.56
N GLU A 209 10.34 -0.33 19.91
CA GLU A 209 10.02 -1.16 21.07
C GLU A 209 10.69 -2.54 21.00
N LEU A 210 10.62 -3.21 19.84
CA LEU A 210 11.28 -4.49 19.61
C LEU A 210 12.80 -4.39 19.72
N ILE A 211 13.40 -3.29 19.24
CA ILE A 211 14.83 -3.05 19.40
C ILE A 211 15.18 -2.81 20.87
N ALA A 212 14.38 -2.07 21.63
CA ALA A 212 14.58 -1.89 23.05
C ALA A 212 14.52 -3.23 23.81
N GLU A 213 13.52 -4.07 23.51
CA GLU A 213 13.41 -5.44 24.05
C GLU A 213 14.65 -6.29 23.69
N TYR A 214 15.12 -6.20 22.44
CA TYR A 214 16.33 -6.88 21.97
C TYR A 214 17.58 -6.41 22.71
N LEU A 215 17.79 -5.10 22.83
CA LEU A 215 18.95 -4.49 23.50
C LEU A 215 18.97 -4.81 24.99
N GLU A 216 17.82 -4.87 25.65
CA GLU A 216 17.73 -5.29 27.05
C GLU A 216 18.21 -6.75 27.22
N LYS A 217 17.84 -7.66 26.30
CA LYS A 217 18.38 -9.03 26.27
C LYS A 217 19.89 -9.04 26.04
N GLN A 218 20.41 -8.19 25.14
CA GLN A 218 21.86 -8.08 24.90
C GLN A 218 22.61 -7.57 26.14
N LYS A 219 22.04 -6.62 26.88
CA LYS A 219 22.59 -6.10 28.13
C LYS A 219 22.63 -7.17 29.21
N GLN A 220 21.54 -7.93 29.39
CA GLN A 220 21.49 -9.05 30.34
C GLN A 220 22.51 -10.16 30.00
N ALA A 221 22.79 -10.37 28.72
CA ALA A 221 23.81 -11.28 28.24
C ALA A 221 25.26 -10.73 28.32
N ASN A 222 25.45 -9.49 28.80
CA ASN A 222 26.72 -8.76 28.81
C ASN A 222 27.36 -8.54 27.42
N ASN A 223 26.55 -8.55 26.35
CA ASN A 223 27.02 -8.23 25.00
C ASN A 223 27.15 -6.72 24.76
N ILE A 224 26.44 -5.92 25.55
CA ILE A 224 26.54 -4.45 25.62
C ILE A 224 26.52 -4.03 27.10
N GLN A 225 27.07 -2.85 27.41
CA GLN A 225 27.08 -2.30 28.77
C GLN A 225 25.80 -1.53 29.07
N SER A 226 25.36 -0.68 28.13
CA SER A 226 24.20 0.18 28.28
C SER A 226 23.65 0.65 26.94
N PHE A 227 22.39 1.08 26.94
CA PHE A 227 21.81 1.82 25.83
C PHE A 227 20.84 2.88 26.34
N ASP A 228 20.73 3.97 25.58
CA ASP A 228 19.73 5.02 25.78
C ASP A 228 18.75 5.02 24.61
N TRP A 229 17.45 5.07 24.89
CA TRP A 229 16.38 5.20 23.90
C TRP A 229 15.81 6.61 23.92
N LEU A 230 16.11 7.40 22.90
CA LEU A 230 15.79 8.83 22.87
C LEU A 230 14.30 9.11 22.63
N ASN A 231 13.65 8.26 21.83
CA ASN A 231 12.25 8.42 21.43
C ASN A 231 11.27 7.61 22.30
N LYS A 232 11.70 7.20 23.50
CA LYS A 232 10.89 6.36 24.42
C LYS A 232 9.52 6.97 24.72
N SER A 233 9.49 8.24 25.13
CA SER A 233 8.26 8.92 25.58
C SER A 233 7.70 9.91 24.54
N MET A 234 8.57 10.55 23.76
CA MET A 234 8.23 11.53 22.73
C MET A 234 9.36 11.60 21.70
N GLU A 235 9.03 11.96 20.46
CA GLU A 235 10.00 12.28 19.41
C GLU A 235 11.00 13.34 19.89
N SER A 236 12.27 12.96 19.98
CA SER A 236 13.35 13.85 20.40
C SER A 236 13.83 14.79 19.29
N GLY A 237 13.53 14.44 18.03
CA GLY A 237 14.10 15.09 16.85
C GLY A 237 15.59 14.78 16.63
N ALA A 238 16.14 13.80 17.35
CA ALA A 238 17.49 13.32 17.09
C ALA A 238 17.55 12.54 15.76
N PRO A 239 18.69 12.58 15.04
CA PRO A 239 18.87 11.86 13.78
C PRO A 239 19.14 10.35 13.97
N TYR A 240 18.76 9.79 15.11
CA TYR A 240 18.93 8.40 15.53
C TYR A 240 18.03 8.15 16.75
N ASP A 241 17.67 6.88 16.99
CA ASP A 241 16.74 6.50 18.03
C ASP A 241 17.43 6.02 19.31
N PHE A 242 18.61 5.39 19.17
CA PHE A 242 19.36 4.83 20.29
C PHE A 242 20.84 5.24 20.28
N ILE A 243 21.41 5.26 21.48
CA ILE A 243 22.86 5.31 21.70
C ILE A 243 23.24 4.04 22.46
N ILE A 244 24.12 3.21 21.89
CA ILE A 244 24.65 2.00 22.55
C ILE A 244 26.08 2.29 23.02
N ASP A 245 26.37 1.96 24.28
CA ASP A 245 27.67 2.10 24.94
C ASP A 245 28.32 3.50 24.76
N ASN A 246 27.48 4.55 24.71
CA ASN A 246 27.86 5.96 24.50
C ASN A 246 28.70 6.23 23.24
N LYS A 247 28.62 5.34 22.24
CA LYS A 247 29.45 5.42 21.02
C LYS A 247 28.69 5.15 19.73
N ASN A 248 27.79 4.17 19.76
CA ASN A 248 27.13 3.70 18.54
C ASN A 248 25.74 4.32 18.45
N TYR A 249 25.53 5.10 17.40
CA TYR A 249 24.26 5.77 17.10
C TYR A 249 23.44 4.85 16.19
N VAL A 250 22.28 4.42 16.68
CA VAL A 250 21.41 3.48 15.96
C VAL A 250 20.12 4.17 15.57
N ASP A 251 19.81 4.10 14.29
CA ASP A 251 18.52 4.51 13.73
C ASP A 251 17.72 3.25 13.36
N VAL A 252 16.48 3.16 13.86
CA VAL A 252 15.61 2.02 13.67
C VAL A 252 14.68 2.28 12.49
N LYS A 253 14.81 1.45 11.46
CA LYS A 253 14.00 1.58 10.25
C LYS A 253 13.12 0.35 10.11
N SER A 254 11.81 0.54 10.21
CA SER A 254 10.85 -0.56 10.29
C SER A 254 9.97 -0.65 9.04
N THR A 255 9.59 -1.86 8.63
CA THR A 255 8.64 -2.07 7.54
C THR A 255 7.80 -3.33 7.75
N LEU A 256 6.57 -3.33 7.24
CA LEU A 256 5.71 -4.52 7.22
C LEU A 256 6.22 -5.57 6.23
N TYR A 257 7.02 -5.16 5.26
CA TYR A 257 7.39 -5.96 4.09
C TYR A 257 8.81 -6.54 4.22
N ASP A 258 9.40 -6.89 3.08
CA ASP A 258 10.75 -7.42 3.00
C ASP A 258 11.84 -6.40 3.39
N PHE A 259 13.01 -6.93 3.72
CA PHE A 259 14.21 -6.16 4.05
C PHE A 259 14.58 -5.14 2.96
N ASN A 260 14.39 -5.51 1.69
CA ASN A 260 14.83 -4.76 0.51
C ASN A 260 13.95 -3.55 0.16
N GLN A 261 12.87 -3.29 0.92
CA GLN A 261 12.17 -2.01 0.79
C GLN A 261 13.12 -0.83 1.02
N TYR A 262 12.87 0.26 0.30
CA TYR A 262 13.62 1.50 0.47
C TYR A 262 13.65 1.93 1.95
N ILE A 263 14.81 2.42 2.37
CA ILE A 263 14.99 3.10 3.64
C ILE A 263 15.01 4.60 3.34
N TYR A 264 14.15 5.34 4.03
CA TYR A 264 14.06 6.78 3.86
C TYR A 264 14.89 7.50 4.91
N PHE A 265 15.81 8.34 4.43
CA PHE A 265 16.65 9.20 5.26
C PHE A 265 16.26 10.66 5.03
N SER A 266 16.02 11.36 6.12
CA SER A 266 15.92 12.81 6.20
C SER A 266 17.30 13.47 5.98
N ASN A 267 17.27 14.75 5.63
CA ASN A 267 18.49 15.53 5.51
C ASN A 267 19.34 15.55 6.80
N GLN A 268 18.69 15.56 7.97
CA GLN A 268 19.38 15.60 9.27
C GLN A 268 20.12 14.28 9.54
N GLU A 269 19.51 13.13 9.24
CA GLU A 269 20.14 11.81 9.34
C GLU A 269 21.34 11.71 8.40
N ILE A 270 21.19 12.11 7.13
CA ILE A 270 22.28 12.11 6.15
C ILE A 270 23.44 13.00 6.62
N SER A 271 23.13 14.21 7.08
CA SER A 271 24.13 15.15 7.60
C SER A 271 24.86 14.58 8.82
N PHE A 272 24.14 13.91 9.73
CA PHE A 272 24.72 13.31 10.93
C PHE A 272 25.59 12.09 10.61
N ALA A 273 25.06 11.13 9.85
CA ALA A 273 25.74 9.89 9.48
C ALA A 273 26.96 10.10 8.56
N SER A 274 27.06 11.26 7.88
CA SER A 274 28.23 11.59 7.07
C SER A 274 29.47 12.04 7.87
N LYS A 275 29.32 12.32 9.18
CA LYS A 275 30.44 12.78 10.02
C LYS A 275 31.47 11.65 10.23
N LYS A 276 32.76 11.97 10.06
CA LYS A 276 33.86 10.98 10.09
C LYS A 276 34.01 10.23 11.42
N ASP A 277 33.71 10.89 12.53
CA ASP A 277 33.93 10.35 13.88
C ASP A 277 32.63 9.80 14.52
N VAL A 278 31.62 9.53 13.70
CA VAL A 278 30.32 9.02 14.15
C VAL A 278 30.17 7.57 13.71
N ASP A 279 30.00 6.68 14.69
CA ASP A 279 29.62 5.29 14.42
C ASP A 279 28.09 5.21 14.30
N TYR A 280 27.58 5.44 13.09
CA TYR A 280 26.16 5.39 12.78
C TYR A 280 25.82 4.08 12.05
N CYS A 281 24.74 3.43 12.49
CA CYS A 281 24.22 2.22 11.87
C CYS A 281 22.68 2.21 11.87
N VAL A 282 22.11 1.35 11.02
CA VAL A 282 20.66 1.15 10.95
C VAL A 282 20.32 -0.24 11.44
N PHE A 283 19.36 -0.33 12.37
CA PHE A 283 18.72 -1.59 12.73
C PHE A 283 17.42 -1.69 11.94
N ARG A 284 17.41 -2.55 10.92
CA ARG A 284 16.27 -2.75 10.02
C ARG A 284 15.37 -3.86 10.56
N VAL A 285 14.18 -3.49 11.02
CA VAL A 285 13.13 -4.41 11.43
C VAL A 285 12.18 -4.63 10.26
N TYR A 286 11.92 -5.87 9.87
CA TYR A 286 11.13 -6.20 8.68
C TYR A 286 10.29 -7.47 8.90
N GLY A 287 9.37 -7.76 7.98
CA GLY A 287 8.43 -8.87 8.10
C GLY A 287 7.29 -8.61 9.09
N MET A 288 7.04 -7.36 9.48
CA MET A 288 6.11 -7.02 10.56
C MET A 288 4.62 -7.21 10.23
N LYS A 289 4.27 -7.81 9.08
CA LYS A 289 2.88 -8.11 8.72
C LYS A 289 2.27 -9.21 9.61
N GLU A 290 3.10 -10.15 10.05
CA GLU A 290 2.73 -11.28 10.91
C GLU A 290 3.55 -11.26 12.20
N GLU A 291 2.90 -11.44 13.35
CA GLU A 291 3.52 -11.28 14.67
C GLU A 291 4.67 -12.26 14.94
N ASN A 292 4.65 -13.43 14.29
CA ASN A 292 5.61 -14.51 14.53
C ASN A 292 6.77 -14.56 13.52
N ASP A 293 6.82 -13.63 12.57
CA ASP A 293 7.81 -13.64 11.49
C ASP A 293 8.51 -12.28 11.35
N ILE A 294 8.85 -11.69 12.49
CA ILE A 294 9.54 -10.41 12.58
C ILE A 294 11.05 -10.66 12.64
N TRP A 295 11.78 -9.97 11.77
CA TRP A 295 13.23 -10.14 11.62
C TRP A 295 13.97 -8.82 11.78
N LEU A 296 15.19 -8.92 12.30
CA LEU A 296 16.16 -7.85 12.41
C LEU A 296 17.38 -8.15 11.54
N LYS A 297 17.82 -7.15 10.78
CA LYS A 297 19.19 -7.08 10.27
C LYS A 297 19.85 -5.79 10.75
N LYS A 298 21.10 -5.91 11.19
CA LYS A 298 21.92 -4.76 11.58
C LYS A 298 22.80 -4.37 10.40
N CYS A 299 22.73 -3.10 10.01
CA CYS A 299 23.33 -2.57 8.80
C CYS A 299 24.36 -1.49 9.19
N TYR A 300 25.62 -1.74 8.86
CA TYR A 300 26.77 -0.92 9.24
C TYR A 300 27.49 -0.34 8.02
N GLN A 301 28.42 0.58 8.28
CA GLN A 301 29.35 1.12 7.29
C GLN A 301 28.67 1.84 6.12
N CYS A 302 27.64 2.65 6.40
CA CYS A 302 27.00 3.48 5.36
C CYS A 302 27.75 4.77 5.02
N ASN A 303 28.77 5.14 5.80
CA ASN A 303 29.46 6.42 5.67
C ASN A 303 29.99 6.71 4.24
N PRO A 304 30.57 5.75 3.48
CA PRO A 304 31.04 6.03 2.12
C PRO A 304 29.91 6.51 1.20
N TYR A 305 28.78 5.82 1.20
CA TYR A 305 27.61 6.18 0.38
C TYR A 305 26.98 7.51 0.85
N ILE A 306 26.73 7.60 2.16
CA ILE A 306 26.06 8.76 2.78
C ILE A 306 26.91 10.03 2.65
N SER A 307 28.24 9.94 2.74
CA SER A 307 29.12 11.09 2.56
C SER A 307 29.07 11.64 1.14
N THR A 308 29.08 10.77 0.12
CA THR A 308 28.91 11.19 -1.28
C THR A 308 27.55 11.86 -1.49
N MET A 309 26.48 11.28 -0.96
CA MET A 309 25.15 11.89 -1.06
C MET A 309 25.06 13.22 -0.32
N ASN A 310 25.64 13.33 0.87
CA ASN A 310 25.67 14.59 1.63
C ASN A 310 26.40 15.70 0.86
N SER A 311 27.50 15.40 0.17
CA SER A 311 28.18 16.36 -0.70
C SER A 311 27.29 16.84 -1.85
N ASN A 312 26.59 15.93 -2.53
CA ASN A 312 25.67 16.28 -3.62
C ASN A 312 24.51 17.16 -3.12
N ILE A 313 23.93 16.80 -1.97
CA ILE A 313 22.85 17.56 -1.33
C ILE A 313 23.34 18.96 -0.95
N THR A 314 24.54 19.06 -0.37
CA THR A 314 25.13 20.36 0.03
C THR A 314 25.33 21.26 -1.20
N ASN A 315 25.81 20.71 -2.31
CA ASN A 315 25.96 21.47 -3.56
C ASN A 315 24.61 21.96 -4.07
N PHE A 316 23.59 21.10 -4.12
CA PHE A 316 22.24 21.49 -4.51
C PHE A 316 21.66 22.59 -3.59
N MET A 317 21.81 22.46 -2.27
CA MET A 317 21.35 23.48 -1.33
C MET A 317 22.05 24.82 -1.53
N ASN A 318 23.35 24.81 -1.83
CA ASN A 318 24.09 26.04 -2.12
C ASN A 318 23.53 26.74 -3.36
N GLU A 319 23.21 26.00 -4.43
CA GLU A 319 22.60 26.57 -5.64
C GLU A 319 21.20 27.14 -5.39
N VAL A 320 20.37 26.45 -4.59
CA VAL A 320 19.05 26.94 -4.18
C VAL A 320 19.17 28.24 -3.36
N ASN A 321 20.13 28.30 -2.44
CA ASN A 321 20.35 29.48 -1.60
C ASN A 321 20.79 30.71 -2.41
N VAL A 322 21.57 30.53 -3.48
CA VAL A 322 21.95 31.63 -4.41
C VAL A 322 20.71 32.29 -5.02
N GLN A 323 19.64 31.53 -5.24
CA GLN A 323 18.36 32.04 -5.74
C GLN A 323 17.50 32.72 -4.67
N LYS A 324 18.02 32.87 -3.43
CA LYS A 324 17.27 33.32 -2.25
C LYS A 324 16.02 32.47 -1.97
N ALA A 325 16.08 31.20 -2.37
CA ALA A 325 15.05 30.22 -2.09
C ALA A 325 15.46 29.38 -0.87
N MET A 326 14.46 28.78 -0.20
CA MET A 326 14.67 27.89 0.94
C MET A 326 14.10 26.52 0.63
N LEU A 327 14.93 25.48 0.75
CA LEU A 327 14.48 24.09 0.70
C LEU A 327 13.82 23.74 2.05
N GLN A 328 12.52 23.45 2.04
CA GLN A 328 11.78 23.17 3.27
C GLN A 328 12.06 21.77 3.84
N SER A 329 12.19 20.75 2.98
CA SER A 329 12.51 19.39 3.41
C SER A 329 13.10 18.56 2.26
N LEU A 330 13.88 17.54 2.60
CA LEU A 330 14.44 16.56 1.68
C LEU A 330 14.43 15.19 2.36
N LYS A 331 13.97 14.17 1.62
CA LYS A 331 14.06 12.76 2.00
C LYS A 331 14.60 11.95 0.84
N LEU A 332 15.49 11.00 1.12
CA LEU A 332 16.07 10.09 0.15
C LEU A 332 15.67 8.65 0.46
N GLY A 333 15.06 7.96 -0.51
CA GLY A 333 14.86 6.52 -0.45
C GLY A 333 16.09 5.79 -0.99
N ILE A 334 16.72 4.95 -0.18
CA ILE A 334 17.92 4.20 -0.55
C ILE A 334 17.67 2.70 -0.31
N LEU A 335 18.00 1.84 -1.27
CA LEU A 335 17.98 0.39 -1.06
C LEU A 335 19.09 0.00 -0.07
N PRO A 336 18.86 -0.91 0.89
CA PRO A 336 19.86 -1.26 1.90
C PRO A 336 21.21 -1.68 1.30
N GLU A 337 21.20 -2.54 0.28
CA GLU A 337 22.40 -3.08 -0.37
C GLU A 337 23.24 -2.01 -1.08
N ASN A 338 22.64 -0.87 -1.44
CA ASN A 338 23.37 0.24 -2.04
C ASN A 338 24.06 1.12 -0.97
N CYS A 339 23.51 1.16 0.23
CA CYS A 339 23.94 2.07 1.29
C CYS A 339 24.98 1.44 2.22
N PHE A 340 24.77 0.18 2.60
CA PHE A 340 25.52 -0.48 3.68
C PHE A 340 26.49 -1.53 3.12
N ASN A 341 27.76 -1.45 3.53
CA ASN A 341 28.78 -2.43 3.13
C ASN A 341 28.81 -3.68 4.04
N ASP A 342 28.23 -3.59 5.23
CA ASP A 342 28.13 -4.70 6.17
C ASP A 342 26.68 -4.86 6.63
N ILE A 343 26.02 -5.91 6.15
CA ILE A 343 24.65 -6.28 6.51
C ILE A 343 24.72 -7.64 7.20
N GLN A 344 24.48 -7.66 8.50
CA GLN A 344 24.56 -8.88 9.30
C GLN A 344 23.43 -9.86 8.97
N SER A 345 23.64 -11.14 9.32
CA SER A 345 22.64 -12.19 9.19
C SER A 345 21.35 -11.86 9.95
N ALA A 346 20.23 -12.35 9.43
CA ALA A 346 18.92 -12.10 10.02
C ALA A 346 18.82 -12.70 11.42
N ILE A 347 18.30 -11.92 12.37
CA ILE A 347 17.97 -12.33 13.73
C ILE A 347 16.45 -12.35 13.84
N LYS A 348 15.88 -13.46 14.31
CA LYS A 348 14.43 -13.51 14.58
C LYS A 348 14.12 -12.74 15.87
N LEU A 349 13.16 -11.82 15.80
CA LEU A 349 12.65 -11.07 16.94
C LEU A 349 11.33 -11.71 17.39
N GLY A 350 11.43 -12.65 18.33
CA GLY A 350 10.32 -13.50 18.76
C GLY A 350 10.80 -14.90 19.03
#